data_AF-A0A0W8FH24-F1
#
_entry.id   AF-A0A0W8FH24-F1
#
_cell.length_a   1.000
_cell.length_b   1.000
_cell.length_c   1.000
_cell.angle_alpha   90.00
_cell.angle_beta   90.00
_cell.angle_gamma   90.00
#
_symmetry.space_group_name_H-M   'P 1'
#
loop_
_entity.id
_entity.type
_entity.pdbx_description
1 polymer ?
#
loop_
_entity_poly.entity_id
_entity_poly.type
_entity_poly.pdbx_seq_one_letter_code
_entity_poly.pdbx_strand_id
1 'polypeptide(L)'
;MHYYPDASDSLSCAEVIRAIEDAFAEHGRGNVQMPPKIYLTFEKGDLRTMPAYMPGLDLAGVKLVNVHPRNPDIGLPTVMAVTVILDVETGLPEAIINATALTDMRTGAAGAVAAKYLAVNREVRVGFIGSGRQAHAQLAAIADQMDIREIRVWSRTAKRAESFAAAYSRYDAQSVSLERACDCDILVTTTPSRRPLVKAEWVHEGTHINAIGADAPGKQELDPALLKRSLVFVDDIEQAVHSGEINVPISQGLYAPEEIAGTLGEVVLGLRKRTPPDAITIFDSTGLAIQDLAIARIAMENVDGIALPFP
;
A
#
# COMPACT_ATOMS: atom_id res chain seq x y z
N MET A 1 8.44 -23.90 -16.65
CA MET A 1 8.15 -22.63 -15.95
C MET A 1 9.40 -21.76 -15.89
N HIS A 2 9.30 -20.47 -15.58
CA HIS A 2 10.44 -19.56 -15.42
C HIS A 2 10.51 -19.00 -14.00
N TYR A 3 11.72 -18.76 -13.50
CA TYR A 3 11.96 -18.04 -12.25
C TYR A 3 12.53 -16.65 -12.50
N TYR A 4 11.89 -15.64 -11.93
CA TYR A 4 12.30 -14.24 -12.03
C TYR A 4 12.90 -13.80 -10.68
N PRO A 5 14.24 -13.75 -10.54
CA PRO A 5 14.91 -13.58 -9.25
C PRO A 5 14.80 -12.16 -8.67
N ASP A 6 14.82 -11.15 -9.54
CA ASP A 6 14.54 -9.75 -9.20
C ASP A 6 14.24 -8.99 -10.50
N ALA A 7 13.11 -8.29 -10.54
CA ALA A 7 12.75 -7.42 -11.66
C ALA A 7 12.67 -5.95 -11.25
N SER A 8 12.89 -5.63 -9.98
CA SER A 8 12.59 -4.31 -9.44
C SER A 8 13.41 -3.18 -10.07
N ASP A 9 14.68 -3.45 -10.40
CA ASP A 9 15.56 -2.47 -11.05
C ASP A 9 15.20 -2.20 -12.53
N SER A 10 14.41 -3.08 -13.15
CA SER A 10 13.99 -2.95 -14.55
C SER A 10 12.63 -2.27 -14.72
N LEU A 11 11.92 -1.94 -13.63
CA LEU A 11 10.57 -1.36 -13.68
C LEU A 11 10.61 0.11 -13.30
N SER A 12 10.11 0.99 -14.18
CA SER A 12 9.96 2.40 -13.81
C SER A 12 8.78 2.63 -12.88
N CYS A 13 8.88 3.65 -12.02
CA CYS A 13 7.82 3.97 -11.07
C CYS A 13 6.50 4.32 -11.77
N ALA A 14 6.57 5.11 -12.86
CA ALA A 14 5.43 5.47 -13.67
C ALA A 14 4.72 4.26 -14.30
N GLU A 15 5.46 3.24 -14.75
CA GLU A 15 4.86 2.00 -15.28
C GLU A 15 4.11 1.23 -14.20
N VAL A 16 4.70 1.08 -13.01
CA VAL A 16 4.06 0.42 -11.89
C VAL A 16 2.79 1.17 -11.50
N ILE A 17 2.84 2.51 -11.38
CA ILE A 17 1.67 3.32 -11.02
C ILE A 17 0.53 3.12 -12.00
N ARG A 18 0.80 3.15 -13.32
CA ARG A 18 -0.22 2.89 -14.34
C ARG A 18 -0.82 1.48 -14.21
N ALA A 19 0.02 0.45 -14.06
CA ALA A 19 -0.46 -0.92 -13.92
C ALA A 19 -1.34 -1.11 -12.67
N ILE A 20 -0.99 -0.45 -11.55
CA ILE A 20 -1.79 -0.49 -10.32
C ILE A 20 -3.09 0.31 -10.45
N GLU A 21 -3.06 1.46 -11.13
CA GLU A 21 -4.25 2.24 -11.45
C GLU A 21 -5.26 1.44 -12.30
N ASP A 22 -4.77 0.77 -13.34
CA ASP A 22 -5.58 -0.10 -14.20
C ASP A 22 -6.14 -1.30 -13.42
N ALA A 23 -5.35 -1.91 -12.53
CA ALA A 23 -5.82 -2.98 -11.67
C ALA A 23 -6.96 -2.53 -10.74
N PHE A 24 -6.88 -1.33 -10.17
CA PHE A 24 -7.97 -0.74 -9.40
C PHE A 24 -9.20 -0.47 -10.26
N ALA A 25 -9.03 -0.01 -11.50
CA ALA A 25 -10.13 0.20 -12.42
C ALA A 25 -10.86 -1.12 -12.74
N GLU A 26 -10.13 -2.21 -13.01
CA GLU A 26 -10.72 -3.53 -13.24
C GLU A 26 -11.44 -4.07 -11.99
N HIS A 27 -10.87 -3.85 -10.79
CA HIS A 27 -11.55 -4.18 -9.53
C HIS A 27 -12.86 -3.40 -9.38
N GLY A 28 -12.84 -2.09 -9.64
CA GLY A 28 -14.03 -1.24 -9.58
C GLY A 28 -15.12 -1.61 -10.59
N ARG A 29 -14.75 -2.24 -11.72
CA ARG A 29 -15.68 -2.78 -12.71
C ARG A 29 -16.26 -4.14 -12.31
N GLY A 30 -15.69 -4.81 -11.31
CA GLY A 30 -16.03 -6.18 -10.95
C GLY A 30 -15.44 -7.23 -11.92
N ASN A 31 -14.40 -6.87 -12.67
CA ASN A 31 -13.79 -7.71 -13.70
C ASN A 31 -12.66 -8.60 -13.18
N VAL A 32 -12.59 -8.85 -11.87
CA VAL A 32 -11.52 -9.64 -11.25
C VAL A 32 -12.12 -10.68 -10.31
N GLN A 33 -11.41 -11.78 -10.11
CA GLN A 33 -11.70 -12.73 -9.04
C GLN A 33 -10.59 -12.64 -8.01
N MET A 34 -10.90 -12.25 -6.80
CA MET A 34 -9.94 -12.08 -5.72
C MET A 34 -10.62 -12.46 -4.41
N PRO A 35 -10.59 -13.74 -4.01
CA PRO A 35 -11.14 -14.11 -2.71
C PRO A 35 -10.26 -13.53 -1.58
N PRO A 36 -10.78 -13.47 -0.34
CA PRO A 36 -10.03 -12.95 0.80
C PRO A 36 -8.71 -13.68 1.03
N LYS A 37 -7.74 -12.96 1.61
CA LYS A 37 -6.44 -13.53 2.02
C LYS A 37 -6.66 -14.66 3.02
N ILE A 38 -5.88 -15.73 2.87
CA ILE A 38 -5.83 -16.83 3.85
C ILE A 38 -4.59 -16.64 4.72
N TYR A 39 -4.75 -16.80 6.04
CA TYR A 39 -3.70 -16.61 7.02
C TYR A 39 -3.31 -17.92 7.71
N LEU A 40 -2.01 -18.14 7.87
CA LEU A 40 -1.43 -19.10 8.81
C LEU A 40 -0.61 -18.32 9.83
N THR A 41 -1.03 -18.39 11.09
CA THR A 41 -0.38 -17.66 12.18
C THR A 41 0.61 -18.55 12.92
N PHE A 42 1.80 -18.02 13.17
CA PHE A 42 2.84 -18.62 14.00
C PHE A 42 3.10 -17.73 15.21
N GLU A 43 3.81 -18.24 16.22
CA GLU A 43 4.20 -17.44 17.39
C GLU A 43 5.04 -16.19 17.01
N LYS A 44 5.88 -16.32 15.98
CA LYS A 44 6.88 -15.30 15.60
C LYS A 44 6.56 -14.55 14.31
N GLY A 45 5.41 -14.81 13.69
CA GLY A 45 5.03 -14.22 12.42
C GLY A 45 3.83 -14.90 11.78
N ASP A 46 3.59 -14.61 10.52
CA ASP A 46 2.51 -15.21 9.74
C ASP A 46 2.96 -15.53 8.31
N LEU A 47 2.18 -16.38 7.63
CA LEU A 47 2.19 -16.61 6.19
C LEU A 47 0.80 -16.31 5.64
N ARG A 48 0.75 -15.64 4.49
CA ARG A 48 -0.49 -15.26 3.81
C ARG A 48 -0.46 -15.74 2.38
N THR A 49 -1.57 -16.28 1.89
CA THR A 49 -1.78 -16.56 0.48
C THR A 49 -2.80 -15.60 -0.09
N MET A 50 -2.47 -14.97 -1.21
CA MET A 50 -3.26 -13.95 -1.87
C MET A 50 -3.50 -14.38 -3.32
N PRO A 51 -4.51 -15.23 -3.60
CA PRO A 51 -4.84 -15.64 -4.95
C PRO A 51 -5.67 -14.57 -5.67
N ALA A 52 -5.47 -14.45 -6.98
CA ALA A 52 -6.35 -13.67 -7.84
C ALA A 52 -6.37 -14.23 -9.26
N TYR A 53 -7.36 -13.79 -10.02
CA TYR A 53 -7.43 -13.94 -11.46
C TYR A 53 -7.93 -12.62 -12.07
N MET A 54 -7.21 -12.15 -13.08
CA MET A 54 -7.51 -10.94 -13.84
C MET A 54 -7.65 -11.30 -15.33
N PRO A 55 -8.88 -11.51 -15.83
CA PRO A 55 -9.16 -11.75 -17.25
C PRO A 55 -8.52 -10.74 -18.19
N GLY A 56 -8.52 -9.45 -17.83
CA GLY A 56 -7.94 -8.39 -18.66
C GLY A 56 -6.42 -8.50 -18.83
N LEU A 57 -5.74 -9.25 -17.96
CA LEU A 57 -4.31 -9.57 -18.08
C LEU A 57 -4.07 -11.01 -18.52
N ASP A 58 -5.12 -11.82 -18.69
CA ASP A 58 -5.00 -13.27 -18.88
C ASP A 58 -4.03 -13.92 -17.88
N LEU A 59 -4.15 -13.53 -16.59
CA LEU A 59 -3.28 -14.01 -15.52
C LEU A 59 -4.10 -14.50 -14.33
N ALA A 60 -3.82 -15.73 -13.91
CA ALA A 60 -4.17 -16.24 -12.60
C ALA A 60 -2.89 -16.50 -11.80
N GLY A 61 -2.94 -16.29 -10.49
CA GLY A 61 -1.78 -16.54 -9.65
C GLY A 61 -2.06 -16.42 -8.17
N VAL A 62 -1.05 -16.75 -7.39
CA VAL A 62 -1.08 -16.65 -5.94
C VAL A 62 0.23 -16.08 -5.43
N LYS A 63 0.14 -15.00 -4.65
CA LYS A 63 1.28 -14.53 -3.86
C LYS A 63 1.32 -15.25 -2.53
N LEU A 64 2.48 -15.77 -2.17
CA LEU A 64 2.82 -16.27 -0.84
C LEU A 64 3.71 -15.21 -0.19
N VAL A 65 3.27 -14.63 0.92
CA VAL A 65 4.00 -13.58 1.62
C VAL A 65 4.02 -13.84 3.11
N ASN A 66 5.19 -13.69 3.74
CA ASN A 66 5.31 -13.78 5.19
C ASN A 66 5.41 -12.39 5.83
N VAL A 67 5.07 -12.30 7.12
CA VAL A 67 5.46 -11.18 7.98
C VAL A 67 6.08 -11.71 9.27
N HIS A 68 7.39 -11.52 9.42
CA HIS A 68 8.16 -11.92 10.61
C HIS A 68 8.87 -10.69 11.20
N PRO A 69 8.27 -9.98 12.17
CA PRO A 69 8.79 -8.70 12.67
C PRO A 69 10.22 -8.73 13.21
N ARG A 70 10.69 -9.90 13.67
CA ARG A 70 12.02 -10.11 14.25
C ARG A 70 13.08 -10.64 13.29
N ASN A 71 12.74 -10.89 12.03
CA ASN A 71 13.73 -11.29 11.02
C ASN A 71 14.94 -10.34 10.90
N PRO A 72 14.79 -9.00 11.06
CA PRO A 72 15.94 -8.10 11.05
C PRO A 72 17.01 -8.42 12.11
N ASP A 73 16.63 -9.06 13.24
CA ASP A 73 17.58 -9.46 14.30
C ASP A 73 18.58 -10.53 13.81
N ILE A 74 18.24 -11.25 12.74
CA ILE A 74 19.04 -12.32 12.14
C ILE A 74 19.44 -11.99 10.68
N GLY A 75 19.34 -10.73 10.27
CA GLY A 75 19.76 -10.27 8.94
C GLY A 75 18.79 -10.60 7.81
N LEU A 76 17.56 -11.00 8.10
CA LEU A 76 16.53 -11.26 7.09
C LEU A 76 15.51 -10.09 6.99
N PRO A 77 14.87 -9.88 5.82
CA PRO A 77 13.75 -8.96 5.71
C PRO A 77 12.54 -9.39 6.55
N THR A 78 11.79 -8.42 7.08
CA THR A 78 10.51 -8.67 7.77
C THR A 78 9.47 -9.29 6.86
N VAL A 79 9.42 -8.83 5.60
CA VAL A 79 8.48 -9.29 4.57
C VAL A 79 9.30 -9.89 3.45
N MET A 80 8.99 -11.12 3.08
CA MET A 80 9.51 -11.78 1.88
C MET A 80 8.34 -12.43 1.17
N ALA A 81 8.36 -12.42 -0.16
CA ALA A 81 7.25 -12.92 -0.95
C ALA A 81 7.73 -13.58 -2.24
N VAL A 82 6.93 -14.54 -2.70
CA VAL A 82 6.97 -15.07 -4.07
C VAL A 82 5.57 -15.04 -4.67
N THR A 83 5.48 -14.82 -5.97
CA THR A 83 4.24 -14.93 -6.73
C THR A 83 4.36 -16.09 -7.70
N VAL A 84 3.40 -17.01 -7.67
CA VAL A 84 3.28 -18.09 -8.66
C VAL A 84 2.21 -17.69 -9.66
N ILE A 85 2.54 -17.76 -10.95
CA ILE A 85 1.65 -17.46 -12.07
C ILE A 85 1.30 -18.75 -12.79
N LEU A 86 0.03 -18.89 -13.15
CA LEU A 86 -0.51 -20.03 -13.88
C LEU A 86 -1.02 -19.57 -15.25
N ASP A 87 -0.78 -20.40 -16.25
CA ASP A 87 -1.50 -20.34 -17.52
C ASP A 87 -2.98 -20.63 -17.27
N VAL A 88 -3.86 -19.72 -17.71
CA VAL A 88 -5.29 -19.76 -17.39
C VAL A 88 -6.01 -20.89 -18.13
N GLU A 89 -5.53 -21.28 -19.31
CA GLU A 89 -6.17 -22.30 -20.15
C GLU A 89 -5.86 -23.73 -19.66
N THR A 90 -4.62 -23.99 -19.26
CA THR A 90 -4.12 -25.34 -18.95
C THR A 90 -3.84 -25.57 -17.46
N GLY A 91 -3.73 -24.50 -16.68
CA GLY A 91 -3.30 -24.54 -15.28
C GLY A 91 -1.80 -24.80 -15.10
N LEU A 92 -1.01 -24.81 -16.18
CA LEU A 92 0.43 -25.01 -16.12
C LEU A 92 1.09 -23.84 -15.37
N PRO A 93 1.96 -24.09 -14.37
CA PRO A 93 2.75 -23.04 -13.77
C PRO A 93 3.69 -22.40 -14.79
N GLU A 94 3.46 -21.12 -15.06
CA GLU A 94 4.24 -20.37 -16.03
C GLU A 94 5.46 -19.74 -15.37
N ALA A 95 5.26 -19.11 -14.20
CA ALA A 95 6.30 -18.34 -13.52
C ALA A 95 6.30 -18.47 -12.00
N ILE A 96 7.49 -18.37 -11.41
CA ILE A 96 7.71 -18.03 -10.00
C ILE A 96 8.49 -16.71 -9.99
N ILE A 97 8.00 -15.72 -9.27
CA ILE A 97 8.58 -14.37 -9.24
C ILE A 97 8.94 -14.03 -7.82
N ASN A 98 10.16 -13.55 -7.58
CA ASN A 98 10.50 -12.93 -6.29
C ASN A 98 9.72 -11.61 -6.15
N ALA A 99 8.73 -11.63 -5.26
CA ALA A 99 7.79 -10.53 -5.10
C ALA A 99 8.16 -9.62 -3.91
N THR A 100 9.35 -9.78 -3.32
CA THR A 100 9.73 -9.04 -2.11
C THR A 100 9.83 -7.53 -2.38
N ALA A 101 10.65 -7.12 -3.35
CA ALA A 101 10.76 -5.72 -3.75
C ALA A 101 9.50 -5.23 -4.49
N LEU A 102 8.89 -6.10 -5.31
CA LEU A 102 7.65 -5.79 -6.02
C LEU A 102 6.49 -5.47 -5.07
N THR A 103 6.43 -6.13 -3.91
CA THR A 103 5.45 -5.81 -2.86
C THR A 103 5.61 -4.38 -2.35
N ASP A 104 6.85 -3.90 -2.21
CA ASP A 104 7.09 -2.51 -1.82
C ASP A 104 6.65 -1.54 -2.93
N MET A 105 7.05 -1.80 -4.17
CA MET A 105 6.73 -0.96 -5.33
C MET A 105 5.22 -0.84 -5.55
N ARG A 106 4.48 -1.96 -5.59
CA ARG A 106 3.04 -1.95 -5.83
C ARG A 106 2.25 -1.29 -4.69
N THR A 107 2.73 -1.39 -3.45
CA THR A 107 2.10 -0.72 -2.31
C THR A 107 2.34 0.79 -2.37
N GLY A 108 3.57 1.22 -2.67
CA GLY A 108 3.91 2.61 -2.96
C GLY A 108 3.04 3.21 -4.07
N ALA A 109 2.94 2.49 -5.20
CA ALA A 109 2.12 2.88 -6.33
C ALA A 109 0.63 3.02 -5.97
N ALA A 110 0.08 2.11 -5.15
CA ALA A 110 -1.30 2.24 -4.69
C ALA A 110 -1.54 3.55 -3.90
N GLY A 111 -0.60 3.91 -3.02
CA GLY A 111 -0.66 5.18 -2.30
C GLY A 111 -0.50 6.41 -3.21
N ALA A 112 0.32 6.31 -4.27
CA ALA A 112 0.43 7.37 -5.26
C ALA A 112 -0.83 7.52 -6.12
N VAL A 113 -1.50 6.42 -6.50
CA VAL A 113 -2.81 6.45 -7.16
C VAL A 113 -3.83 7.11 -6.24
N ALA A 114 -3.91 6.71 -4.97
CA ALA A 114 -4.79 7.37 -4.01
C ALA A 114 -4.53 8.88 -3.93
N ALA A 115 -3.27 9.29 -3.74
CA ALA A 115 -2.88 10.70 -3.70
C ALA A 115 -3.25 11.44 -5.00
N LYS A 116 -3.01 10.85 -6.17
CA LYS A 116 -3.33 11.42 -7.49
C LYS A 116 -4.80 11.84 -7.57
N TYR A 117 -5.71 11.04 -7.01
CA TYR A 117 -7.15 11.30 -7.07
C TYR A 117 -7.71 12.05 -5.86
N LEU A 118 -7.13 11.87 -4.68
CA LEU A 118 -7.70 12.29 -3.39
C LEU A 118 -6.95 13.46 -2.73
N ALA A 119 -5.72 13.78 -3.11
CA ALA A 119 -5.01 14.95 -2.59
C ALA A 119 -5.49 16.27 -3.23
N VAL A 120 -5.57 17.34 -2.43
CA VAL A 120 -6.06 18.65 -2.90
C VAL A 120 -5.02 19.34 -3.77
N ASN A 121 -3.79 19.43 -3.26
CA ASN A 121 -2.68 20.14 -3.85
C ASN A 121 -1.83 19.22 -4.73
N ARG A 122 -1.15 19.79 -5.71
CA ARG A 122 -0.17 19.09 -6.57
C ARG A 122 1.27 19.38 -6.18
N GLU A 123 1.51 20.59 -5.68
CA GLU A 123 2.73 20.93 -4.94
C GLU A 123 2.46 20.69 -3.45
N VAL A 124 3.18 19.75 -2.84
CA VAL A 124 2.82 19.17 -1.54
C VAL A 124 3.98 19.12 -0.56
N ARG A 125 3.65 19.36 0.70
CA ARG A 125 4.45 18.90 1.84
C ARG A 125 3.99 17.48 2.20
N VAL A 126 4.95 16.56 2.33
CA VAL A 126 4.65 15.17 2.69
C VAL A 126 5.11 14.85 4.11
N GLY A 127 4.18 14.41 4.94
CA GLY A 127 4.41 13.90 6.29
C GLY A 127 4.58 12.39 6.28
N PHE A 128 5.56 11.86 7.01
CA PHE A 128 5.76 10.42 7.19
C PHE A 128 5.74 10.04 8.66
N ILE A 129 4.82 9.15 9.04
CA ILE A 129 4.80 8.48 10.34
C ILE A 129 5.32 7.06 10.12
N GLY A 130 6.58 6.85 10.49
CA GLY A 130 7.34 5.68 10.11
C GLY A 130 8.33 5.99 8.99
N SER A 131 9.51 5.37 9.08
CA SER A 131 10.64 5.61 8.18
C SER A 131 11.22 4.28 7.68
N GLY A 132 10.35 3.30 7.46
CA GLY A 132 10.70 1.95 7.01
C GLY A 132 10.64 1.82 5.48
N ARG A 133 10.78 0.57 4.97
CA ARG A 133 10.76 0.27 3.53
C ARG A 133 9.56 0.87 2.79
N GLN A 134 8.37 0.79 3.40
CA GLN A 134 7.15 1.35 2.82
C GLN A 134 7.19 2.89 2.74
N ALA A 135 7.78 3.60 3.71
CA ALA A 135 7.92 5.05 3.61
C ALA A 135 8.78 5.45 2.38
N HIS A 136 9.84 4.69 2.09
CA HIS A 136 10.67 4.91 0.90
C HIS A 136 9.90 4.64 -0.39
N ALA A 137 9.14 3.54 -0.47
CA ALA A 137 8.35 3.19 -1.64
C ALA A 137 7.20 4.17 -1.90
N GLN A 138 6.50 4.60 -0.85
CA GLN A 138 5.47 5.64 -0.91
C GLN A 138 6.05 6.95 -1.41
N LEU A 139 7.20 7.40 -0.86
CA LEU A 139 7.85 8.62 -1.32
C LEU A 139 8.26 8.54 -2.79
N ALA A 140 8.86 7.42 -3.22
CA ALA A 140 9.26 7.24 -4.61
C ALA A 140 8.08 7.36 -5.58
N ALA A 141 6.93 6.77 -5.24
CA ALA A 141 5.74 6.81 -6.08
C ALA A 141 4.99 8.15 -6.01
N ILE A 142 4.92 8.78 -4.84
CA ILE A 142 4.31 10.12 -4.70
C ILE A 142 5.12 11.16 -5.47
N ALA A 143 6.45 11.09 -5.42
CA ALA A 143 7.34 12.00 -6.15
C ALA A 143 7.24 11.89 -7.68
N ASP A 144 6.70 10.79 -8.20
CA ASP A 144 6.43 10.62 -9.63
C ASP A 144 5.12 11.33 -10.05
N GLN A 145 4.17 11.48 -9.12
CA GLN A 145 2.82 12.02 -9.39
C GLN A 145 2.61 13.46 -8.89
N MET A 146 3.47 13.93 -7.98
CA MET A 146 3.34 15.21 -7.28
C MET A 146 4.67 15.95 -7.20
N ASP A 147 4.61 17.28 -7.11
CA ASP A 147 5.77 18.12 -6.85
C ASP A 147 5.99 18.24 -5.33
N ILE A 148 7.11 17.73 -4.82
CA ILE A 148 7.37 17.68 -3.37
C ILE A 148 8.30 18.83 -3.00
N ARG A 149 7.78 19.78 -2.21
CA ARG A 149 8.55 20.93 -1.72
C ARG A 149 9.23 20.72 -0.37
N GLU A 150 8.66 19.87 0.48
CA GLU A 150 9.14 19.64 1.85
C GLU A 150 8.74 18.23 2.32
N ILE A 151 9.65 17.56 3.05
CA ILE A 151 9.37 16.28 3.69
C ILE A 151 9.54 16.40 5.20
N ARG A 152 8.54 15.94 5.95
CA ARG A 152 8.57 15.87 7.42
C ARG A 152 8.45 14.43 7.85
N VAL A 153 9.47 13.89 8.50
CA VAL A 153 9.48 12.49 8.94
C VAL A 153 9.56 12.38 10.45
N TRP A 154 8.74 11.49 11.00
CA TRP A 154 8.87 11.01 12.37
C TRP A 154 9.00 9.49 12.38
N SER A 155 9.78 8.98 13.34
CA SER A 155 9.89 7.55 13.61
C SER A 155 10.12 7.36 15.10
N ARG A 156 9.63 6.23 15.64
CA ARG A 156 9.86 5.86 17.06
C ARG A 156 11.36 5.87 17.42
N THR A 157 12.22 5.59 16.44
CA THR A 157 13.68 5.70 16.60
C THR A 157 14.16 6.93 15.85
N ALA A 158 14.51 8.00 16.58
CA ALA A 158 14.94 9.29 16.01
C ALA A 158 16.02 9.14 14.93
N LYS A 159 17.06 8.34 15.19
CA LYS A 159 18.14 8.06 14.23
C LYS A 159 17.65 7.52 12.88
N ARG A 160 16.54 6.75 12.86
CA ARG A 160 15.95 6.25 11.60
C ARG A 160 15.25 7.36 10.82
N ALA A 161 14.56 8.28 11.51
CA ALA A 161 13.96 9.46 10.89
C ALA A 161 15.04 10.41 10.33
N GLU A 162 16.11 10.65 11.09
CA GLU A 162 17.27 11.42 10.64
C GLU A 162 17.93 10.79 9.40
N SER A 163 18.10 9.47 9.39
CA SER A 163 18.66 8.75 8.24
C SER A 163 17.77 8.84 7.00
N PHE A 164 16.44 8.76 7.19
CA PHE A 164 15.46 8.95 6.12
C PHE A 164 15.55 10.37 5.56
N ALA A 165 15.54 11.39 6.43
CA ALA A 165 15.65 12.79 6.02
C ALA A 165 16.95 13.05 5.24
N ALA A 166 18.09 12.53 5.74
CA ALA A 166 19.38 12.66 5.06
C ALA A 166 19.40 12.03 3.66
N ALA A 167 18.72 10.88 3.47
CA ALA A 167 18.63 10.21 2.16
C ALA A 167 17.82 11.00 1.12
N TYR A 168 17.00 11.96 1.56
CA TYR A 168 16.09 12.75 0.73
C TYR A 168 16.31 14.25 0.87
N SER A 169 17.54 14.67 1.17
CA SER A 169 17.93 16.07 1.38
C SER A 169 17.60 17.02 0.20
N ARG A 170 17.37 16.47 -1.00
CA ARG A 170 16.90 17.23 -2.16
C ARG A 170 15.50 17.84 -2.03
N TYR A 171 14.69 17.37 -1.07
CA TYR A 171 13.30 17.80 -0.85
C TYR A 171 13.10 18.58 0.47
N ASP A 172 14.10 19.30 0.96
CA ASP A 172 14.10 19.95 2.31
C ASP A 172 13.56 18.99 3.39
N ALA A 173 14.13 17.78 3.44
CA ALA A 173 13.64 16.73 4.31
C ALA A 173 14.15 16.89 5.75
N GLN A 174 13.24 16.83 6.72
CA GLN A 174 13.54 17.09 8.13
C GLN A 174 12.93 16.02 9.05
N SER A 175 13.73 15.59 10.03
CA SER A 175 13.23 14.80 11.17
C SER A 175 12.58 15.73 12.17
N VAL A 176 11.29 15.53 12.44
CA VAL A 176 10.48 16.45 13.26
C VAL A 176 9.69 15.71 14.35
N SER A 177 8.96 16.43 15.20
CA SER A 177 8.02 15.81 16.14
C SER A 177 6.85 15.14 15.41
N LEU A 178 6.19 14.18 16.08
CA LEU A 178 5.05 13.47 15.52
C LEU A 178 3.92 14.42 15.08
N GLU A 179 3.59 15.41 15.92
CA GLU A 179 2.61 16.46 15.60
C GLU A 179 3.02 17.28 14.38
N ARG A 180 4.29 17.71 14.30
CA ARG A 180 4.80 18.47 13.15
C ARG A 180 4.79 17.67 11.85
N ALA A 181 4.99 16.35 11.92
CA ALA A 181 4.88 15.48 10.75
C ALA A 181 3.44 15.35 10.23
N CYS A 182 2.42 15.59 11.07
CA CYS A 182 1.00 15.56 10.67
C CYS A 182 0.53 16.85 9.97
N ASP A 183 1.21 17.98 10.22
CA ASP A 183 0.96 19.27 9.57
C ASP A 183 1.51 19.27 8.13
N CYS A 184 0.76 18.68 7.20
CA CYS A 184 1.18 18.42 5.83
C CYS A 184 0.00 18.27 4.85
N ASP A 185 0.29 18.37 3.56
CA ASP A 185 -0.72 18.20 2.50
C ASP A 185 -1.05 16.71 2.28
N ILE A 186 -0.03 15.84 2.36
CA ILE A 186 -0.15 14.38 2.28
C ILE A 186 0.54 13.75 3.48
N LEU A 187 -0.21 13.01 4.30
CA LEU A 187 0.31 12.23 5.42
C LEU A 187 0.39 10.75 5.04
N VAL A 188 1.50 10.10 5.33
CA VAL A 188 1.72 8.68 5.05
C VAL A 188 2.05 7.97 6.35
N THR A 189 1.21 7.02 6.77
CA THR A 189 1.45 6.19 7.96
C THR A 189 1.86 4.79 7.55
N THR A 190 3.00 4.32 8.06
CA THR A 190 3.65 3.05 7.66
C THR A 190 4.17 2.27 8.87
N THR A 191 3.59 2.47 10.05
CA THR A 191 4.02 1.79 11.27
C THR A 191 3.15 0.56 11.55
N PRO A 192 3.69 -0.48 12.19
CA PRO A 192 2.90 -1.65 12.58
C PRO A 192 2.14 -1.40 13.90
N SER A 193 1.70 -0.17 14.18
CA SER A 193 1.09 0.19 15.46
C SER A 193 -0.22 -0.57 15.71
N ARG A 194 -0.52 -0.79 16.99
CA ARG A 194 -1.78 -1.37 17.47
C ARG A 194 -2.59 -0.36 18.30
N ARG A 195 -2.21 0.91 18.20
CA ARG A 195 -2.81 2.03 18.91
C ARG A 195 -2.68 3.30 18.07
N PRO A 196 -3.60 4.26 18.19
CA PRO A 196 -3.51 5.52 17.48
C PRO A 196 -2.20 6.23 17.79
N LEU A 197 -1.53 6.72 16.74
CA LEU A 197 -0.36 7.59 16.80
C LEU A 197 -0.74 9.00 16.36
N VAL A 198 -1.49 9.11 15.26
CA VAL A 198 -1.97 10.38 14.70
C VAL A 198 -3.23 10.79 15.42
N LYS A 199 -3.21 11.98 16.04
CA LYS A 199 -4.40 12.55 16.69
C LYS A 199 -5.23 13.38 15.72
N ALA A 200 -6.54 13.39 15.94
CA ALA A 200 -7.47 14.12 15.05
C ALA A 200 -7.19 15.64 15.01
N GLU A 201 -6.78 16.25 16.13
CA GLU A 201 -6.50 17.69 16.20
C GLU A 201 -5.24 18.13 15.44
N TRP A 202 -4.35 17.20 15.06
CA TRP A 202 -3.13 17.52 14.33
C TRP A 202 -3.32 17.60 12.82
N VAL A 203 -4.46 17.13 12.32
CA VAL A 203 -4.76 17.07 10.89
C VAL A 203 -5.69 18.21 10.51
N HIS A 204 -5.23 19.04 9.57
CA HIS A 204 -6.00 20.16 9.04
C HIS A 204 -6.86 19.75 7.84
N GLU A 205 -7.88 20.54 7.53
CA GLU A 205 -8.70 20.35 6.32
C GLU A 205 -7.83 20.33 5.06
N GLY A 206 -8.27 19.58 4.05
CA GLY A 206 -7.57 19.37 2.80
C GLY A 206 -6.43 18.35 2.85
N THR A 207 -6.09 17.80 4.03
CA THR A 207 -5.07 16.74 4.14
C THR A 207 -5.56 15.45 3.50
N HIS A 208 -4.70 14.82 2.70
CA HIS A 208 -4.88 13.44 2.26
C HIS A 208 -3.99 12.50 3.08
N ILE A 209 -4.53 11.38 3.54
CA ILE A 209 -3.82 10.41 4.36
C ILE A 209 -3.77 9.07 3.64
N ASN A 210 -2.57 8.55 3.40
CA ASN A 210 -2.32 7.16 3.04
C ASN A 210 -2.08 6.36 4.32
N ALA A 211 -3.09 5.62 4.77
CA ALA A 211 -3.00 4.70 5.90
C ALA A 211 -2.56 3.31 5.40
N ILE A 212 -1.26 3.03 5.49
CA ILE A 212 -0.63 1.84 4.88
C ILE A 212 -0.24 0.79 5.93
N GLY A 213 0.01 1.21 7.19
CA GLY A 213 0.61 0.33 8.20
C GLY A 213 -0.35 -0.69 8.82
N ALA A 214 -1.65 -0.44 8.82
CA ALA A 214 -2.67 -1.37 9.31
C ALA A 214 -2.98 -2.43 8.24
N ASP A 215 -2.42 -3.63 8.43
CA ASP A 215 -2.47 -4.73 7.47
C ASP A 215 -2.92 -6.08 8.06
N ALA A 216 -3.38 -6.06 9.32
CA ALA A 216 -3.80 -7.25 10.07
C ALA A 216 -4.71 -6.86 11.24
N PRO A 217 -5.57 -7.77 11.73
CA PRO A 217 -6.47 -7.49 12.85
C PRO A 217 -5.78 -6.89 14.09
N GLY A 218 -6.41 -5.86 14.65
CA GLY A 218 -5.94 -5.17 15.84
C GLY A 218 -4.82 -4.15 15.61
N LYS A 219 -4.45 -3.88 14.35
CA LYS A 219 -3.56 -2.76 13.99
C LYS A 219 -4.38 -1.51 13.71
N GLN A 220 -3.83 -0.35 14.06
CA GLN A 220 -4.37 0.98 13.76
C GLN A 220 -3.30 2.02 14.07
N GLU A 221 -3.33 3.13 13.34
CA GLU A 221 -2.41 4.26 13.45
C GLU A 221 -3.13 5.60 13.66
N LEU A 222 -4.40 5.71 13.33
CA LEU A 222 -5.21 6.93 13.35
C LEU A 222 -6.18 6.94 14.52
N ASP A 223 -6.40 8.13 15.07
CA ASP A 223 -7.47 8.37 16.03
C ASP A 223 -8.84 8.13 15.36
N PRO A 224 -9.74 7.31 15.95
CA PRO A 224 -11.08 7.10 15.41
C PRO A 224 -11.87 8.39 15.17
N ALA A 225 -11.62 9.45 15.96
CA ALA A 225 -12.26 10.75 15.76
C ALA A 225 -11.87 11.41 14.42
N LEU A 226 -10.68 11.09 13.90
CA LEU A 226 -10.23 11.56 12.58
C LEU A 226 -11.02 10.87 11.46
N LEU A 227 -11.28 9.57 11.59
CA LEU A 227 -12.09 8.82 10.62
C LEU A 227 -13.48 9.44 10.47
N LYS A 228 -14.11 9.81 11.60
CA LYS A 228 -15.49 10.37 11.64
C LYS A 228 -15.66 11.73 10.96
N ARG A 229 -14.56 12.47 10.75
CA ARG A 229 -14.57 13.77 10.06
C ARG A 229 -13.85 13.73 8.71
N SER A 230 -13.54 12.54 8.20
CA SER A 230 -12.84 12.34 6.93
C SER A 230 -13.70 11.54 5.96
N LEU A 231 -13.42 11.66 4.67
CA LEU A 231 -13.89 10.71 3.66
C LEU A 231 -12.93 9.53 3.62
N VAL A 232 -13.36 8.37 4.12
CA VAL A 232 -12.55 7.15 4.13
C VAL A 232 -12.82 6.34 2.87
N PHE A 233 -11.81 6.24 2.02
CA PHE A 233 -11.76 5.35 0.87
C PHE A 233 -10.92 4.13 1.20
N VAL A 234 -11.37 2.96 0.79
CA VAL A 234 -10.68 1.69 1.04
C VAL A 234 -10.17 1.08 -0.26
N ASP A 235 -9.18 0.20 -0.20
CA ASP A 235 -8.80 -0.59 -1.38
C ASP A 235 -9.83 -1.69 -1.69
N ASP A 236 -10.23 -2.44 -0.66
CA ASP A 236 -11.31 -3.42 -0.67
C ASP A 236 -12.10 -3.37 0.65
N ILE A 237 -13.42 -3.44 0.58
CA ILE A 237 -14.29 -3.28 1.76
C ILE A 237 -14.09 -4.43 2.74
N GLU A 238 -14.11 -5.68 2.27
CA GLU A 238 -14.03 -6.85 3.14
C GLU A 238 -12.67 -6.90 3.86
N GLN A 239 -11.58 -6.65 3.13
CA GLN A 239 -10.24 -6.64 3.70
C GLN A 239 -10.01 -5.46 4.65
N ALA A 240 -10.49 -4.25 4.34
CA ALA A 240 -10.33 -3.08 5.20
C ALA A 240 -11.10 -3.26 6.52
N VAL A 241 -12.34 -3.75 6.47
CA VAL A 241 -13.12 -4.08 7.68
C VAL A 241 -12.42 -5.14 8.53
N HIS A 242 -11.77 -6.13 7.90
CA HIS A 242 -11.06 -7.18 8.63
C HIS A 242 -9.70 -6.73 9.21
N SER A 243 -8.94 -5.93 8.47
CA SER A 243 -7.49 -5.77 8.72
C SER A 243 -6.90 -4.40 8.40
N GLY A 244 -7.64 -3.51 7.72
CA GLY A 244 -7.21 -2.14 7.40
C GLY A 244 -7.34 -1.20 8.60
N GLU A 245 -7.00 0.06 8.43
CA GLU A 245 -7.07 1.11 9.45
C GLU A 245 -8.43 1.18 10.17
N ILE A 246 -9.54 0.90 9.46
CA ILE A 246 -10.89 0.93 10.04
C ILE A 246 -11.27 -0.31 10.88
N ASN A 247 -10.48 -1.40 10.87
CA ASN A 247 -10.85 -2.66 11.52
C ASN A 247 -11.13 -2.51 13.03
N VAL A 248 -10.25 -1.83 13.75
CA VAL A 248 -10.38 -1.66 15.21
C VAL A 248 -11.53 -0.71 15.54
N PRO A 249 -11.62 0.49 14.94
CA PRO A 249 -12.76 1.39 15.13
C PRO A 249 -14.12 0.73 14.88
N ILE A 250 -14.25 -0.09 13.81
CA ILE A 250 -15.48 -0.84 13.53
C ILE A 250 -15.77 -1.87 14.63
N SER A 251 -14.78 -2.67 15.02
CA SER A 251 -14.94 -3.68 16.07
C SER A 251 -15.36 -3.09 17.43
N GLN A 252 -15.06 -1.80 17.66
CA GLN A 252 -15.36 -1.06 18.88
C GLN A 252 -16.62 -0.18 18.78
N GLY A 253 -17.30 -0.15 17.62
CA GLY A 253 -18.47 0.69 17.38
C GLY A 253 -18.17 2.19 17.32
N LEU A 254 -16.91 2.57 17.05
CA LEU A 254 -16.48 3.97 16.90
C LEU A 254 -16.59 4.46 15.45
N TYR A 255 -16.67 3.54 14.50
CA TYR A 255 -16.88 3.78 13.07
C TYR A 255 -17.81 2.68 12.54
N ALA A 256 -18.69 3.01 11.59
CA ALA A 256 -19.60 2.04 10.99
C ALA A 256 -19.21 1.71 9.54
N PRO A 257 -19.36 0.47 9.05
CA PRO A 257 -19.07 0.12 7.66
C PRO A 257 -19.80 1.01 6.64
N GLU A 258 -20.98 1.49 6.97
CA GLU A 258 -21.79 2.38 6.11
C GLU A 258 -21.19 3.79 5.96
N GLU A 259 -20.21 4.15 6.78
CA GLU A 259 -19.50 5.43 6.70
C GLU A 259 -18.36 5.39 5.66
N ILE A 260 -18.02 4.23 5.11
CA ILE A 260 -17.03 4.11 4.04
C ILE A 260 -17.52 4.89 2.81
N ALA A 261 -16.71 5.86 2.35
CA ALA A 261 -17.07 6.76 1.26
C ALA A 261 -17.05 6.08 -0.12
N GLY A 262 -16.28 5.00 -0.25
CA GLY A 262 -16.19 4.18 -1.45
C GLY A 262 -14.86 3.44 -1.53
N THR A 263 -14.65 2.72 -2.62
CA THR A 263 -13.39 2.06 -2.93
C THR A 263 -12.49 2.94 -3.81
N LEU A 264 -11.18 2.71 -3.77
CA LEU A 264 -10.26 3.38 -4.68
C LEU A 264 -10.54 3.03 -6.15
N GLY A 265 -11.03 1.82 -6.44
CA GLY A 265 -11.48 1.43 -7.78
C GLY A 265 -12.64 2.29 -8.30
N GLU A 266 -13.65 2.56 -7.46
CA GLU A 266 -14.73 3.49 -7.81
C GLU A 266 -14.23 4.93 -8.02
N VAL A 267 -13.22 5.37 -7.27
CA VAL A 267 -12.59 6.69 -7.43
C VAL A 267 -11.85 6.79 -8.77
N VAL A 268 -11.06 5.78 -9.12
CA VAL A 268 -10.34 5.71 -10.41
C VAL A 268 -11.32 5.76 -11.59
N LEU A 269 -12.48 5.10 -11.47
CA LEU A 269 -13.55 5.12 -12.47
C LEU A 269 -14.38 6.42 -12.45
N GLY A 270 -14.16 7.32 -11.50
CA GLY A 270 -14.91 8.57 -11.34
C GLY A 270 -16.33 8.41 -10.79
N LEU A 271 -16.67 7.22 -10.28
CA LEU A 271 -17.95 6.91 -9.64
C LEU A 271 -18.04 7.50 -8.23
N ARG A 272 -16.90 7.64 -7.56
CA ARG A 272 -16.75 8.32 -6.26
C ARG A 272 -15.72 9.43 -6.39
N LYS A 273 -15.90 10.50 -5.61
CA LYS A 273 -15.05 11.69 -5.64
C LYS A 273 -14.89 12.27 -4.25
N ARG A 274 -13.80 13.00 -4.02
CA ARG A 274 -13.65 13.85 -2.85
C ARG A 274 -14.66 15.00 -2.90
N THR A 275 -15.70 14.93 -2.07
CA THR A 275 -16.72 15.98 -1.93
C THR A 275 -17.08 16.17 -0.45
N PRO A 276 -16.93 17.37 0.15
CA PRO A 276 -16.50 18.62 -0.48
C PRO A 276 -15.00 18.64 -0.89
N PRO A 277 -14.58 19.57 -1.77
CA PRO A 277 -13.22 19.57 -2.35
C PRO A 277 -12.08 19.76 -1.35
N ASP A 278 -12.35 20.28 -0.16
CA ASP A 278 -11.42 20.51 0.95
C ASP A 278 -11.55 19.47 2.06
N ALA A 279 -12.35 18.42 1.88
CA ALA A 279 -12.49 17.36 2.86
C ALA A 279 -11.14 16.67 3.14
N ILE A 280 -10.90 16.32 4.40
CA ILE A 280 -9.87 15.35 4.76
C ILE A 280 -10.22 14.02 4.09
N THR A 281 -9.24 13.39 3.45
CA THR A 281 -9.42 12.08 2.82
C THR A 281 -8.46 11.08 3.42
N ILE A 282 -8.93 9.85 3.58
CA ILE A 282 -8.11 8.73 4.06
C ILE A 282 -8.22 7.64 3.02
N PHE A 283 -7.08 7.13 2.55
CA PHE A 283 -6.99 5.88 1.83
C PHE A 283 -6.48 4.80 2.79
N ASP A 284 -7.37 3.88 3.14
CA ASP A 284 -7.08 2.69 3.92
C ASP A 284 -6.63 1.57 2.98
N SER A 285 -5.34 1.25 3.02
CA SER A 285 -4.67 0.30 2.13
C SER A 285 -4.30 -0.98 2.87
N THR A 286 -4.93 -2.08 2.48
CA THR A 286 -4.62 -3.43 2.98
C THR A 286 -3.73 -4.25 2.04
N GLY A 287 -3.65 -3.86 0.78
CA GLY A 287 -2.96 -4.53 -0.31
C GLY A 287 -3.79 -5.64 -0.95
N LEU A 288 -3.90 -5.61 -2.27
CA LEU A 288 -4.78 -6.48 -3.05
C LEU A 288 -3.97 -7.43 -3.95
N ALA A 289 -4.41 -8.67 -4.09
CA ALA A 289 -3.73 -9.68 -4.92
C ALA A 289 -3.66 -9.29 -6.40
N ILE A 290 -4.66 -8.56 -6.89
CA ILE A 290 -4.68 -8.02 -8.27
C ILE A 290 -3.50 -7.08 -8.55
N GLN A 291 -3.01 -6.35 -7.53
CA GLN A 291 -1.84 -5.49 -7.68
C GLN A 291 -0.58 -6.33 -7.84
N ASP A 292 -0.52 -7.49 -7.19
CA ASP A 292 0.59 -8.43 -7.31
C ASP A 292 0.61 -9.11 -8.68
N LEU A 293 -0.56 -9.38 -9.29
CA LEU A 293 -0.65 -9.87 -10.67
C LEU A 293 -0.27 -8.79 -11.70
N ALA A 294 -0.74 -7.55 -11.50
CA ALA A 294 -0.41 -6.44 -12.38
C ALA A 294 1.10 -6.16 -12.40
N ILE A 295 1.76 -6.12 -11.24
CA ILE A 295 3.22 -5.94 -11.19
C ILE A 295 3.99 -7.19 -11.67
N ALA A 296 3.43 -8.39 -11.50
CA ALA A 296 4.02 -9.62 -12.03
C ALA A 296 4.04 -9.64 -13.57
N ARG A 297 2.95 -9.20 -14.22
CA ARG A 297 2.86 -9.07 -15.68
C ARG A 297 4.02 -8.22 -16.22
N ILE A 298 4.17 -7.00 -15.70
CA ILE A 298 5.23 -6.09 -16.17
C ILE A 298 6.62 -6.62 -15.82
N ALA A 299 6.81 -7.32 -14.69
CA ALA A 299 8.08 -7.95 -14.34
C ALA A 299 8.48 -9.04 -15.37
N MET A 300 7.52 -9.87 -15.80
CA MET A 300 7.74 -10.91 -16.80
C MET A 300 8.04 -10.35 -18.19
N GLU A 301 7.52 -9.17 -18.52
CA GLU A 301 7.75 -8.51 -19.82
C GLU A 301 9.10 -7.78 -19.88
N ASN A 302 9.67 -7.37 -18.75
CA ASN A 302 10.88 -6.52 -18.70
C ASN A 302 12.18 -7.28 -18.38
N VAL A 303 12.11 -8.54 -17.98
CA VAL A 303 13.29 -9.32 -17.56
C VAL A 303 13.21 -10.73 -18.12
N ASP A 304 14.35 -11.28 -18.56
CA ASP A 304 14.44 -12.68 -18.94
C ASP A 304 14.42 -13.58 -17.70
N GLY A 305 13.48 -14.52 -17.67
CA GLY A 305 13.38 -15.52 -16.61
C GLY A 305 14.41 -16.64 -16.73
N ILE A 306 14.78 -17.24 -15.60
CA ILE A 306 15.60 -18.45 -15.54
C ILE A 306 14.68 -19.66 -15.79
N ALA A 307 14.94 -20.43 -16.85
CA ALA A 307 14.17 -21.63 -17.13
C ALA A 307 14.27 -22.64 -15.96
N LEU A 308 13.12 -23.03 -15.43
CA LEU A 308 12.97 -24.09 -14.45
C LEU A 308 12.19 -25.26 -15.07
N PRO A 309 12.78 -26.48 -15.14
CA PRO A 309 12.08 -27.65 -15.61
C PRO A 309 10.79 -27.86 -14.82
N PHE A 310 9.66 -27.93 -15.52
CA PHE A 310 8.37 -28.32 -14.96
C PHE A 310 7.79 -29.40 -15.89
N PRO A 311 7.31 -30.54 -15.35
CA PRO A 311 6.83 -31.67 -16.14
C PRO A 311 5.70 -31.34 -17.11
#